data_AF-A0A528TGU2-F1
#
_entry.id   AF-A0A528TGU2-F1
#
_cell.length_a   1.000
_cell.length_b   1.000
_cell.length_c   1.000
_cell.angle_alpha   90.00
_cell.angle_beta   90.00
_cell.angle_gamma   90.00
#
_symmetry.space_group_name_H-M   'P 1'
#
loop_
_entity.id
_entity.type
_entity.pdbx_description
1 polymer ?
#
loop_
_entity_poly.entity_id
_entity_poly.type
_entity_poly.pdbx_seq_one_letter_code
_entity_poly.pdbx_strand_id
1 'polypeptide(L)'
;GGDYYDVLQNGSRVKIGIGDVTGHGLESGVLMLMVQSVARALQEANEGDPHQFLVRLNRAIYKNIERTNTDKHLSLAFLDFEDGRVTLSGQHEDILVVRADGD
;
A
#
# COMPACT_ATOMS: atom_id res chain seq x y z
N GLY A 1 -9.01 -0.06 13.00
CA GLY A 1 -7.82 0.77 13.23
C GLY A 1 -7.56 1.61 12.00
N GLY A 2 -6.59 2.51 12.07
CA GLY A 2 -6.12 3.30 10.92
C GLY A 2 -4.98 2.63 10.14
N ASP A 3 -4.27 1.72 10.80
CA ASP A 3 -3.13 1.01 10.22
C ASP A 3 -3.52 0.04 9.10
N TYR A 4 -2.64 -0.04 8.11
CA TYR A 4 -2.71 -0.91 6.95
C TYR A 4 -1.53 -1.86 6.95
N TYR A 5 -1.83 -3.15 6.81
CA TYR A 5 -0.86 -4.19 6.50
C TYR A 5 -1.50 -5.16 5.52
N ASP A 6 -0.78 -5.49 4.45
CA ASP A 6 -1.25 -6.42 3.43
C ASP A 6 -0.09 -7.20 2.81
N VAL A 7 -0.34 -8.47 2.45
CA VAL A 7 0.63 -9.34 1.78
C VAL A 7 -0.05 -9.94 0.56
N LEU A 8 0.40 -9.49 -0.61
CA LEU A 8 -0.18 -9.83 -1.90
C LEU A 8 0.83 -10.66 -2.69
N GLN A 9 0.55 -11.96 -2.85
CA GLN A 9 1.40 -12.87 -3.63
C GLN A 9 0.77 -13.15 -5.00
N ASN A 10 1.56 -13.00 -6.06
CA ASN A 10 1.18 -13.39 -7.41
C ASN A 10 2.36 -14.10 -8.10
N GLY A 11 2.30 -15.43 -8.19
CA GLY A 11 3.41 -16.24 -8.69
C GLY A 11 4.66 -16.10 -7.82
N SER A 12 5.78 -15.70 -8.45
CA SER A 12 7.05 -15.42 -7.77
C SER A 12 7.11 -14.02 -7.14
N ARG A 13 6.16 -13.13 -7.45
CA ARG A 13 6.12 -11.77 -6.93
C ARG A 13 5.40 -11.73 -5.60
N VAL A 14 6.03 -11.12 -4.60
CA VAL A 14 5.43 -10.84 -3.30
C VAL A 14 5.45 -9.33 -3.09
N LYS A 15 4.28 -8.74 -2.87
CA LYS A 15 4.12 -7.33 -2.52
C LYS A 15 3.63 -7.22 -1.08
N ILE A 16 4.33 -6.46 -0.26
CA ILE A 16 3.93 -6.16 1.12
C ILE A 16 3.56 -4.68 1.18
N GLY A 17 2.35 -4.38 1.63
CA GLY A 17 1.86 -3.03 1.81
C GLY A 17 1.80 -2.66 3.29
N ILE A 18 2.29 -1.47 3.64
CA ILE A 18 2.17 -0.87 4.97
C ILE A 18 1.67 0.57 4.87
N GLY A 19 0.92 1.03 5.85
CA GLY A 19 0.40 2.38 5.86
C GLY A 19 -0.34 2.75 7.13
N ASP A 20 -0.68 4.03 7.26
CA ASP A 20 -1.53 4.55 8.31
C ASP A 20 -2.40 5.68 7.75
N VAL A 21 -3.54 5.86 8.38
CA VAL A 21 -4.53 6.86 8.02
C VAL A 21 -4.84 7.72 9.23
N THR A 22 -5.01 9.03 9.02
CA THR A 22 -5.14 9.96 10.15
C THR A 22 -6.40 9.71 10.97
N GLY A 23 -6.21 9.50 12.27
CA GLY A 23 -7.28 9.30 13.22
C GLY A 23 -7.89 7.89 13.21
N HIS A 24 -8.84 7.67 14.10
CA HIS A 24 -9.39 6.34 14.37
C HIS A 24 -10.91 6.32 14.25
N GLY A 25 -11.48 5.17 13.90
CA GLY A 25 -12.93 4.96 13.88
C GLY A 25 -13.38 4.17 12.66
N LEU A 26 -14.68 4.26 12.38
CA LEU A 26 -15.31 3.53 11.27
C LEU A 26 -14.81 4.03 9.91
N GLU A 27 -14.70 5.35 9.74
CA GLU A 27 -14.27 5.96 8.47
C GLU A 27 -12.84 5.54 8.07
N SER A 28 -11.90 5.54 9.03
CA SER A 28 -10.53 5.07 8.76
C SER A 28 -10.49 3.58 8.43
N GLY A 29 -11.30 2.77 9.12
CA GLY A 29 -11.44 1.35 8.80
C GLY A 29 -12.00 1.11 7.39
N VAL A 30 -13.02 1.86 6.99
CA VAL A 30 -13.59 1.76 5.63
C VAL A 30 -12.58 2.21 4.58
N LEU A 31 -11.81 3.26 4.85
CA LEU A 31 -10.74 3.71 3.97
C LEU A 31 -9.66 2.63 3.79
N MET A 32 -9.27 1.93 4.86
CA MET A 32 -8.30 0.83 4.75
C MET A 32 -8.83 -0.37 3.96
N LEU A 33 -10.12 -0.71 4.12
CA LEU A 33 -10.75 -1.75 3.29
C LEU A 33 -10.75 -1.37 1.80
N MET A 34 -10.92 -0.08 1.48
CA MET A 34 -10.81 0.40 0.10
C MET A 34 -9.39 0.27 -0.43
N VAL A 35 -8.37 0.62 0.35
CA VAL A 35 -6.95 0.44 -0.02
C VAL A 35 -6.65 -1.03 -0.29
N GLN A 36 -7.00 -1.93 0.63
CA GLN A 36 -6.82 -3.38 0.47
C GLN A 36 -7.49 -3.90 -0.81
N SER A 37 -8.75 -3.51 -1.04
CA SER A 37 -9.53 -3.97 -2.19
C SER A 37 -8.91 -3.52 -3.52
N VAL A 38 -8.50 -2.25 -3.62
CA VAL A 38 -7.88 -1.72 -4.84
C VAL A 38 -6.49 -2.31 -5.05
N ALA A 39 -5.67 -2.41 -4.00
CA ALA A 39 -4.32 -2.99 -4.07
C ALA A 39 -4.37 -4.44 -4.57
N ARG A 40 -5.28 -5.25 -4.04
CA ARG A 40 -5.51 -6.63 -4.49
C ARG A 40 -5.94 -6.69 -5.95
N ALA A 41 -6.89 -5.85 -6.37
CA ALA A 41 -7.34 -5.82 -7.76
C ALA A 41 -6.22 -5.43 -8.73
N LEU A 42 -5.36 -4.47 -8.36
CA LEU A 42 -4.19 -4.08 -9.16
C LEU A 42 -3.15 -5.21 -9.24
N GLN A 43 -2.93 -5.94 -8.15
CA GLN A 43 -2.04 -7.10 -8.13
C GLN A 43 -2.56 -8.23 -9.04
N GLU A 44 -3.86 -8.53 -8.98
CA GLU A 44 -4.51 -9.55 -9.81
C GLU A 44 -4.52 -9.16 -11.30
N ALA A 45 -4.60 -7.86 -11.60
CA ALA A 45 -4.41 -7.32 -12.95
C ALA A 45 -2.95 -7.36 -13.44
N ASN A 46 -2.04 -7.91 -12.62
CA ASN A 46 -0.62 -8.06 -12.91
C ASN A 46 0.10 -6.73 -13.20
N GLU A 47 -0.31 -5.64 -12.52
CA GLU A 47 0.36 -4.34 -12.58
C GLU A 47 1.73 -4.44 -11.90
N GLY A 48 2.76 -4.70 -12.71
CA GLY A 48 4.11 -4.97 -12.25
C GLY A 48 4.99 -3.74 -12.02
N ASP A 49 4.60 -2.58 -12.55
CA ASP A 49 5.36 -1.34 -12.35
C ASP A 49 4.95 -0.71 -11.00
N PRO A 50 5.84 -0.64 -10.00
CA PRO A 50 5.53 -0.09 -8.68
C PRO A 50 5.06 1.37 -8.74
N HIS A 51 5.57 2.16 -9.69
CA HIS A 51 5.14 3.54 -9.87
C HIS A 51 3.70 3.61 -10.39
N GLN A 52 3.37 2.82 -11.42
CA GLN A 52 1.99 2.78 -11.95
C GLN A 52 1.01 2.19 -10.95
N PHE A 53 1.43 1.19 -10.18
CA PHE A 53 0.64 0.64 -9.08
C PHE A 53 0.24 1.74 -8.09
N LEU A 54 1.21 2.52 -7.60
CA LEU A 54 0.95 3.63 -6.67
C LEU A 54 0.07 4.72 -7.30
N VAL A 55 0.34 5.12 -8.53
CA VAL A 55 -0.44 6.15 -9.23
C VAL A 55 -1.91 5.73 -9.37
N ARG A 56 -2.16 4.47 -9.72
CA ARG A 56 -3.52 3.94 -9.88
C ARG A 56 -4.22 3.78 -8.54
N LEU A 57 -3.52 3.25 -7.54
CA LEU A 57 -4.02 3.13 -6.17
C LEU A 57 -4.43 4.51 -5.63
N ASN A 58 -3.50 5.48 -5.66
CA ASN A 58 -3.76 6.84 -5.20
C ASN A 58 -4.94 7.48 -5.94
N ARG A 59 -5.02 7.33 -7.26
CA ARG A 59 -6.14 7.87 -8.04
C ARG A 59 -7.48 7.26 -7.64
N ALA A 60 -7.55 5.95 -7.40
CA ALA A 60 -8.78 5.28 -6.98
C ALA A 60 -9.22 5.72 -5.58
N ILE A 61 -8.26 5.78 -4.64
CA ILE A 61 -8.52 6.19 -3.26
C ILE A 61 -8.90 7.67 -3.17
N TYR A 62 -8.20 8.54 -3.89
CA TYR A 62 -8.51 9.97 -3.96
C TYR A 62 -9.96 10.21 -4.43
N LYS A 63 -10.40 9.52 -5.50
CA LYS A 63 -11.78 9.62 -5.98
C LYS A 63 -12.81 9.13 -4.95
N ASN A 64 -12.46 8.12 -4.16
CA ASN A 64 -13.34 7.64 -3.10
C ASN A 64 -13.43 8.65 -1.96
N ILE A 65 -12.30 9.22 -1.53
CA ILE A 65 -12.23 10.26 -0.50
C ILE A 65 -13.02 11.50 -0.88
N GLU A 66 -12.85 11.99 -2.11
CA GLU A 66 -13.57 13.15 -2.65
C GLU A 66 -15.10 12.91 -2.63
N ARG A 67 -15.53 11.70 -2.98
CA ARG A 67 -16.95 11.32 -2.98
C ARG A 67 -17.54 11.19 -1.57
N THR A 68 -16.76 10.71 -0.60
CA THR A 68 -17.20 10.57 0.80
C THR A 68 -17.02 11.85 1.62
N ASN A 69 -16.47 12.91 1.03
CA ASN A 69 -16.19 14.20 1.67
C ASN A 69 -15.46 14.06 3.02
N THR A 70 -14.42 13.23 3.03
CA THR A 70 -13.60 12.96 4.23
C THR A 70 -12.28 13.72 4.15
N ASP A 71 -11.84 14.27 5.28
CA ASP A 71 -10.63 15.07 5.49
C ASP A 71 -9.44 14.23 5.99
N LYS A 72 -9.47 12.92 5.69
CA LYS A 72 -8.47 11.94 6.10
C LYS A 72 -7.26 11.96 5.19
N HIS A 73 -6.08 11.86 5.79
CA HIS A 73 -4.81 11.69 5.10
C HIS A 73 -4.32 10.26 5.26
N LEU A 74 -3.67 9.74 4.22
CA LEU A 74 -3.16 8.39 4.14
C LEU A 74 -1.71 8.42 3.69
N SER A 75 -0.86 7.67 4.38
CA SER A 75 0.50 7.39 3.95
C SER A 75 0.66 5.88 3.71
N LEU A 76 1.34 5.53 2.63
CA LEU A 76 1.47 4.15 2.17
C LEU A 76 2.89 3.90 1.65
N ALA A 77 3.40 2.70 1.92
CA ALA A 77 4.59 2.16 1.30
C ALA A 77 4.35 0.71 0.88
N PHE A 78 4.92 0.32 -0.26
CA PHE A 78 4.87 -1.04 -0.79
C PHE A 78 6.27 -1.55 -1.06
N LEU A 79 6.51 -2.77 -0.61
CA LEU A 79 7.75 -3.51 -0.79
C LEU A 79 7.50 -4.66 -1.76
N ASP A 80 8.09 -4.58 -2.94
CA ASP A 80 8.00 -5.57 -4.00
C ASP A 80 9.24 -6.46 -4.02
N PHE A 81 9.02 -7.77 -3.89
CA PHE A 81 10.04 -8.80 -4.01
C PHE A 81 9.82 -9.57 -5.30
N GLU A 82 10.82 -9.52 -6.18
CA GLU A 82 10.85 -10.29 -7.42
C GLU A 82 12.30 -10.58 -7.79
N ASP A 83 12.61 -11.83 -8.15
CA ASP A 83 13.93 -12.25 -8.67
C ASP A 83 15.12 -11.81 -7.80
N GLY A 84 14.96 -11.87 -6.48
CA GLY A 84 15.98 -11.47 -5.50
C GLY A 84 16.21 -9.96 -5.42
N ARG A 85 15.40 -9.15 -6.11
CA ARG A 85 15.37 -7.70 -5.99
C ARG A 85 14.22 -7.27 -5.08
N VAL A 86 14.51 -6.25 -4.29
CA VAL A 86 13.55 -5.59 -3.42
C VAL A 86 13.38 -4.17 -3.92
N THR A 87 12.14 -3.79 -4.26
CA THR A 87 11.79 -2.42 -4.65
C THR A 87 10.84 -1.84 -3.62
N LEU A 88 11.21 -0.74 -3.00
CA LEU A 88 10.29 0.02 -2.17
C LEU A 88 9.70 1.18 -2.98
N SER A 89 8.40 1.40 -2.82
CA SER A 89 7.69 2.52 -3.41
C SER A 89 6.74 3.15 -2.39
N GLY A 90 6.61 4.48 -2.41
CA GLY A 90 5.72 5.23 -1.50
C GLY A 90 6.47 5.98 -0.40
N GLN A 91 5.73 6.58 0.52
CA GLN A 91 6.26 7.35 1.63
C GLN A 91 5.31 7.17 2.84
N HIS A 92 5.72 6.34 3.79
CA HIS A 92 4.99 6.09 5.03
C HIS A 92 5.91 6.31 6.25
N GLU A 93 7.11 5.73 6.25
CA GLU A 93 8.12 5.86 7.32
C GLU A 93 9.55 5.66 6.76
N ASP A 94 10.57 5.94 7.58
CA ASP A 94 11.99 5.67 7.26
C ASP A 94 12.28 4.15 7.16
N ILE A 95 13.23 3.78 6.30
CA ILE A 95 13.56 2.39 6.00
C ILE A 95 14.77 1.96 6.81
N LEU A 96 14.61 0.92 7.63
CA LEU A 96 15.72 0.20 8.25
C LEU A 96 15.96 -1.11 7.48
N VAL A 97 17.17 -1.30 6.95
CA VAL A 97 17.59 -2.58 6.36
C VAL A 97 18.48 -3.26 7.40
N VAL A 98 18.12 -4.47 7.82
CA VAL A 98 18.94 -5.30 8.69
C VAL A 98 19.36 -6.54 7.91
N ARG A 99 20.66 -6.72 7.73
CA ARG A 99 21.28 -7.86 7.04
C ARG A 99 21.68 -8.93 8.06
N ALA A 100 22.01 -10.11 7.57
CA ALA A 100 22.31 -11.27 8.42
C ALA A 100 23.55 -11.08 9.31
N ASP A 101 24.42 -10.14 8.96
CA ASP A 101 25.59 -9.68 9.72
C ASP A 101 25.25 -8.60 10.77
N GLY A 102 24.00 -8.12 10.82
CA GLY A 102 23.54 -7.13 11.78
C GLY A 102 23.73 -5.67 11.36
N ASP A 103 24.19 -5.44 10.11
CA ASP A 103 24.31 -4.13 9.46
C ASP A 103 23.05 -3.72 8.68
#